data_AF-A0A2G5STK3-F1
#
_entry.id   AF-A0A2G5STK3-F1
#
_cell.length_a   1.000
_cell.length_b   1.000
_cell.length_c   1.000
_cell.angle_alpha   90.00
_cell.angle_beta   90.00
_cell.angle_gamma   90.00
#
_symmetry.space_group_name_H-M   'P 1'
#
loop_
_entity.id
_entity.type
_entity.pdbx_description
1 polymer ?
#
loop_
_entity_poly.entity_id
_entity_poly.type
_entity_poly.pdbx_seq_one_letter_code
_entity_poly.pdbx_strand_id
1 'polypeptide(L)'
;MAFFGIKERMDDSQYFFEETFDMKFSRKMSVWGKSKSNDTVLTASQLAYIRNVNKLDWELYEYALQLFDERLSQLHRKKRRLR
;
A
#
# COMPACT_ATOMS: atom_id res chain seq x y z
N MET A 1 -7.35 -7.14 13.91
CA MET A 1 -7.52 -7.19 12.43
C MET A 1 -6.14 -7.33 11.81
N ALA A 2 -5.92 -8.24 10.87
CA ALA A 2 -4.61 -8.36 10.22
C ALA A 2 -4.37 -7.14 9.31
N PHE A 3 -3.18 -6.53 9.41
CA PHE A 3 -2.79 -5.33 8.68
C PHE A 3 -1.76 -5.66 7.58
N PHE A 4 -1.86 -4.97 6.46
CA PHE A 4 -0.84 -4.88 5.43
C PHE A 4 -0.88 -3.47 4.82
N GLY A 5 0.26 -3.00 4.30
CA GLY A 5 0.39 -1.68 3.69
C GLY A 5 0.74 -1.76 2.21
N ILE A 6 0.50 -0.67 1.49
CA ILE A 6 0.85 -0.48 0.09
C ILE A 6 1.99 0.54 0.01
N LYS A 7 3.12 0.15 -0.58
CA LYS A 7 4.35 0.94 -0.57
C LYS A 7 4.15 2.30 -1.25
N GLU A 8 3.38 2.32 -2.33
CA GLU A 8 3.02 3.50 -3.13
C GLU A 8 2.12 4.46 -2.35
N ARG A 9 1.45 3.99 -1.30
CA ARG A 9 0.48 4.72 -0.48
C ARG A 9 0.86 4.65 1.00
N MET A 10 2.09 5.06 1.29
CA MET A 10 2.67 4.92 2.62
C MET A 10 1.95 5.77 3.68
N ASP A 11 1.46 6.96 3.34
CA ASP A 11 0.69 7.80 4.27
C ASP A 11 -0.64 7.14 4.66
N ASP A 12 -1.37 6.58 3.67
CA ASP A 12 -2.60 5.81 3.93
C ASP A 12 -2.31 4.55 4.75
N SER A 13 -1.19 3.87 4.46
CA SER A 13 -0.78 2.67 5.17
C SER A 13 -0.41 2.98 6.62
N GLN A 14 0.26 4.11 6.86
CA GLN A 14 0.54 4.59 8.21
C GLN A 14 -0.78 4.87 8.95
N TYR A 15 -1.67 5.65 8.36
CA TYR A 15 -2.97 5.94 8.96
C TYR A 15 -3.77 4.67 9.29
N PHE A 16 -3.81 3.71 8.36
CA PHE A 16 -4.49 2.44 8.56
C PHE A 16 -3.87 1.65 9.72
N PHE A 17 -2.54 1.58 9.83
CA PHE A 17 -1.87 0.94 10.96
C PHE A 17 -2.25 1.61 12.29
N GLU A 18 -2.12 2.94 12.34
CA GLU A 18 -2.35 3.72 13.57
C GLU A 18 -3.78 3.52 14.10
N GLU A 19 -4.80 3.56 13.24
CA GLU A 19 -6.20 3.35 13.64
C GLU A 19 -6.54 1.89 13.95
N THR A 20 -5.78 0.93 13.39
CA THR A 20 -6.01 -0.50 13.64
C THR A 20 -5.46 -0.93 14.99
N PHE A 21 -4.32 -0.38 15.41
CA PHE A 21 -3.61 -0.79 16.62
C PHE A 21 -3.65 0.25 17.75
N ASP A 22 -4.27 1.42 17.52
CA ASP A 22 -4.27 2.55 18.45
C ASP A 22 -2.86 2.99 18.87
N MET A 23 -1.96 3.02 17.88
CA MET A 23 -0.57 3.42 18.03
C MET A 23 -0.29 4.60 17.10
N LYS A 24 0.78 5.37 17.37
CA LYS A 24 1.20 6.47 16.50
C LYS A 24 2.68 6.37 16.17
N PHE A 25 3.03 6.61 14.92
CA PHE A 25 4.42 6.74 14.54
C PHE A 25 4.94 8.12 14.96
N SER A 26 6.21 8.17 15.35
CA SER A 26 6.89 9.42 15.71
C SER A 26 7.25 10.28 14.49
N ARG A 27 7.27 9.71 13.29
CA ARG A 27 7.60 10.36 12.02
C ARG A 27 6.75 9.80 10.90
N LYS A 28 6.57 10.60 9.84
CA LYS A 28 5.88 10.15 8.62
C LYS A 28 6.71 9.11 7.88
N MET A 29 6.10 7.97 7.57
CA MET A 29 6.77 6.89 6.84
C MET A 29 7.04 7.23 5.37
N SER A 30 6.25 8.13 4.77
CA SER A 30 6.45 8.63 3.40
C SER A 30 7.80 9.31 3.16
N VAL A 31 8.48 9.74 4.23
CA VAL A 31 9.84 10.33 4.15
C VAL A 31 10.85 9.33 3.57
N TRP A 32 10.60 8.02 3.67
CA TRP A 32 11.48 6.97 3.16
C TRP A 32 11.13 6.50 1.74
N GLY A 33 10.59 7.38 0.89
CA GLY A 33 10.08 7.04 -0.45
C GLY A 33 11.12 6.67 -1.52
N LYS A 34 12.43 6.79 -1.24
CA LYS A 34 13.48 6.43 -2.21
C LYS A 34 13.60 4.91 -2.34
N SER A 35 13.12 4.38 -3.47
CA SER A 35 13.37 2.98 -3.85
C SER A 35 14.54 2.90 -4.83
N LYS A 36 15.45 1.95 -4.62
CA LYS A 36 16.52 1.63 -5.61
C LYS A 36 15.94 1.20 -6.96
N SER A 37 14.71 0.68 -6.98
CA SER A 37 14.03 0.28 -8.22
C SER A 37 13.57 1.46 -9.08
N ASN A 38 13.39 2.66 -8.51
CA ASN A 38 12.94 3.83 -9.27
C ASN A 38 13.98 4.28 -10.31
N ASP A 39 15.26 4.01 -10.07
CA ASP A 39 16.36 4.42 -10.94
C ASP A 39 16.68 3.36 -12.01
N THR A 40 15.93 2.24 -12.04
CA THR A 40 16.14 1.17 -13.02
C THR A 40 15.34 1.44 -14.28
N VAL A 41 16.03 1.80 -15.37
CA VAL A 41 15.41 1.96 -16.68
C VAL A 41 15.21 0.57 -17.31
N LEU A 42 13.94 0.20 -17.50
CA LEU A 42 13.56 -1.06 -18.16
C LEU A 42 12.99 -0.76 -19.54
N THR A 43 13.35 -1.58 -20.53
CA THR A 43 12.68 -1.54 -21.84
C THR A 43 11.25 -2.08 -21.72
N ALA A 44 10.39 -1.73 -22.68
CA ALA A 44 9.03 -2.26 -22.72
C ALA A 44 8.98 -3.79 -22.79
N SER A 45 9.94 -4.42 -23.48
CA SER A 45 10.05 -5.89 -23.56
C SER A 45 10.46 -6.52 -22.23
N GLN A 46 11.42 -5.91 -21.51
CA GLN A 46 11.80 -6.34 -20.17
C GLN A 46 10.64 -6.21 -19.19
N LEU A 47 9.88 -5.11 -19.24
CA LEU A 47 8.71 -4.91 -18.39
C LEU A 47 7.61 -5.93 -18.69
N ALA A 48 7.36 -6.25 -19.97
CA ALA A 48 6.39 -7.27 -20.36
C ALA A 48 6.80 -8.66 -19.87
N TYR A 49 8.09 -9.00 -19.98
CA TYR A 49 8.64 -10.25 -19.47
C TYR A 49 8.49 -10.36 -17.94
N ILE A 50 8.90 -9.31 -17.21
CA ILE A 50 8.77 -9.26 -15.74
C ILE A 50 7.31 -9.43 -15.32
N ARG A 51 6.37 -8.73 -15.97
CA ARG A 51 4.94 -8.88 -15.68
C ARG A 51 4.43 -10.29 -15.94
N ASN A 52 4.88 -10.92 -17.03
CA ASN A 52 4.45 -12.28 -17.36
C ASN A 52 4.95 -13.31 -16.34
N VAL A 53 6.22 -13.21 -15.91
CA VAL A 53 6.77 -14.15 -14.93
C VAL A 53 6.24 -13.90 -13.51
N ASN A 54 5.81 -12.67 -13.20
CA ASN A 54 5.18 -12.28 -11.92
C ASN A 54 3.65 -12.16 -12.04
N LYS A 55 3.02 -12.93 -12.93
CA LYS A 55 1.57 -12.81 -13.17
C LYS A 55 0.74 -13.00 -11.90
N LEU A 56 1.08 -13.97 -11.06
CA LEU A 56 0.37 -14.24 -9.81
C LEU A 56 0.56 -13.11 -8.78
N ASP A 57 1.76 -12.56 -8.68
CA ASP A 57 2.04 -11.40 -7.83
C ASP A 57 1.26 -10.17 -8.30
N TRP A 58 1.06 -10.01 -9.61
CA TRP A 58 0.22 -8.96 -10.16
C TRP A 58 -1.25 -9.13 -9.74
N GLU A 59 -1.81 -10.33 -9.88
CA GLU A 59 -3.17 -10.66 -9.44
C GLU A 59 -3.34 -10.47 -7.92
N LEU A 60 -2.35 -10.90 -7.13
CA LEU A 60 -2.32 -10.70 -5.68
C LEU A 60 -2.28 -9.22 -5.31
N TYR A 61 -1.45 -8.43 -6.00
CA TYR A 61 -1.32 -7.00 -5.76
C TYR A 61 -2.62 -6.25 -6.11
N GLU A 62 -3.26 -6.58 -7.22
CA GLU A 62 -4.57 -6.02 -7.59
C GLU A 62 -5.64 -6.33 -6.53
N TYR A 63 -5.70 -7.57 -6.06
CA TYR A 63 -6.60 -7.95 -4.97
C TYR A 63 -6.28 -7.19 -3.68
N ALA A 64 -4.99 -7.09 -3.32
CA ALA A 64 -4.55 -6.37 -2.14
C ALA A 64 -4.93 -4.89 -2.19
N LEU A 65 -4.82 -4.23 -3.35
CA LEU A 65 -5.25 -2.84 -3.53
C LEU A 65 -6.76 -2.67 -3.29
N GLN A 66 -7.58 -3.53 -3.89
CA GLN A 66 -9.03 -3.48 -3.71
C GLN A 66 -9.42 -3.68 -2.23
N LEU A 67 -8.85 -4.69 -1.58
CA LEU A 67 -9.11 -4.97 -0.17
C LEU A 67 -8.61 -3.84 0.75
N PHE A 68 -7.48 -3.23 0.41
CA PHE A 68 -6.93 -2.08 1.14
C PHE A 68 -7.89 -0.89 1.08
N ASP A 69 -8.40 -0.54 -0.11
CA ASP A 69 -9.33 0.58 -0.29
C ASP A 69 -10.66 0.36 0.43
N GLU A 70 -11.16 -0.87 0.43
CA GLU A 70 -12.37 -1.22 1.16
C GLU A 70 -12.19 -0.99 2.67
N ARG A 71 -11.11 -1.53 3.24
CA ARG A 71 -10.80 -1.41 4.67
C ARG A 71 -10.53 0.02 5.10
N LEU A 72 -9.78 0.78 4.30
CA LEU A 72 -9.52 2.20 4.56
C LEU A 72 -10.83 3.01 4.57
N SER A 73 -11.72 2.75 3.61
CA SER A 73 -13.04 3.38 3.55
C SER A 73 -13.91 3.05 4.77
N GLN A 74 -13.86 1.80 5.25
CA GLN A 74 -14.56 1.39 6.48
C GLN A 74 -14.05 2.15 7.71
N LEU A 75 -12.73 2.34 7.83
CA LEU A 75 -12.14 3.12 8.93
C LEU A 75 -12.55 4.58 8.89
N HIS A 76 -12.50 5.23 7.73
CA HIS A 76 -12.99 6.60 7.57
C HIS A 76 -14.47 6.74 7.93
N ARG A 77 -15.31 5.76 7.58
CA ARG A 77 -16.73 5.73 8.00
C ARG A 77 -16.86 5.60 9.52
N LYS A 78 -16.10 4.70 10.16
CA LYS A 78 -16.11 4.53 11.62
C LYS A 78 -15.70 5.81 12.34
N LYS A 79 -14.61 6.45 11.91
CA LYS A 79 -14.11 7.70 12.49
C LYS A 79 -15.11 8.85 12.38
N ARG A 80 -15.84 8.95 11.26
CA ARG A 80 -16.91 9.96 11.09
C ARG A 80 -18.10 9.74 12.01
N ARG A 81 -18.41 8.50 12.39
CA ARG A 81 -19.50 8.18 13.33
C ARG A 81 -19.14 8.45 14.80
N LEU A 82 -17.85 8.48 15.11
CA LEU A 82 -17.33 8.73 16.46
C LEU A 82 -17.08 10.23 16.73
N ARG A 83 -17.27 11.09 15.73
CA ARG A 83 -17.23 12.56 15.82
C ARG A 83 -18.63 13.11 15.88
#